data_AF-A0A2M7AE80-F1
#
_entry.id   AF-A0A2M7AE80-F1
#
_cell.length_a   1.000
_cell.length_b   1.000
_cell.length_c   1.000
_cell.angle_alpha   90.00
_cell.angle_beta   90.00
_cell.angle_gamma   90.00
#
_symmetry.space_group_name_H-M   'P 1'
#
loop_
_entity.id
_entity.type
_entity.pdbx_description
1 polymer ?
#
loop_
_entity_poly.entity_id
_entity_poly.type
_entity_poly.pdbx_seq_one_letter_code
_entity_poly.pdbx_strand_id
1 'polypeptide(L)'
;MELRERGLPLTKLELYHTATKADALYDSDIDLAVISPDFCDMPWVHRLEFLSILWDYGLPAECFGYTPDEFERRKGELGFVGEVHRWGVPVQLPV
;
A
#
# COMPACT_ATOMS: atom_id res chain seq x y z
N MET A 1 14.17 0.20 -9.49
CA MET A 1 15.00 1.00 -8.56
C MET A 1 14.68 0.49 -7.16
N GLU A 2 15.57 -0.27 -6.54
CA GLU A 2 15.38 -0.89 -5.23
C GLU A 2 15.06 0.13 -4.14
N LEU A 3 13.90 0.00 -3.50
CA LEU A 3 13.46 0.83 -2.35
C LEU A 3 14.45 0.80 -1.16
N ARG A 4 15.39 -0.15 -1.15
CA ARG A 4 16.44 -0.31 -0.15
C ARG A 4 17.55 0.74 -0.22
N GLU A 5 17.86 1.28 -1.40
CA GLU A 5 18.98 2.23 -1.56
C GLU A 5 18.69 3.60 -0.92
N ARG A 6 17.42 3.87 -0.56
CA ARG A 6 17.00 5.09 0.15
C ARG A 6 16.96 4.95 1.68
N GLY A 7 17.49 3.86 2.23
CA GLY A 7 17.73 3.72 3.67
C GLY A 7 16.51 3.36 4.51
N LEU A 8 15.48 2.76 3.91
CA LEU A 8 14.25 2.38 4.61
C LEU A 8 14.05 0.86 4.55
N PRO A 9 13.98 0.17 5.70
CA PRO A 9 13.70 -1.25 5.75
C PRO A 9 12.20 -1.49 5.54
N LEU A 10 11.71 -1.29 4.31
CA LEU A 10 10.36 -1.74 3.95
C LEU A 10 10.34 -3.28 4.04
N THR A 11 9.91 -3.76 5.21
CA THR A 11 10.09 -5.16 5.63
C THR A 11 8.96 -6.04 5.07
N LYS A 12 7.88 -5.43 4.61
CA LYS A 12 6.71 -6.10 4.04
C LYS A 12 5.97 -5.13 3.12
N LEU A 13 5.66 -5.58 1.91
CA LEU A 13 4.69 -4.93 1.05
C LEU A 13 3.57 -5.94 0.80
N GLU A 14 2.33 -5.49 0.90
CA GLU A 14 1.18 -6.32 0.60
C GLU A 14 0.27 -5.48 -0.30
N LEU A 15 0.07 -5.90 -1.55
CA LEU A 15 -0.64 -5.09 -2.56
C LEU A 15 -2.04 -5.65 -2.74
N TYR A 16 -3.02 -4.92 -2.23
CA TYR A 16 -4.38 -5.42 -2.15
C TYR A 16 -5.27 -4.64 -3.12
N HIS A 17 -5.68 -5.26 -4.23
CA HIS A 17 -6.65 -4.68 -5.17
C HIS A 17 -8.06 -5.26 -4.94
N THR A 18 -9.10 -4.48 -5.21
CA THR A 18 -10.49 -4.96 -5.25
C THR A 18 -10.96 -5.12 -6.69
N ALA A 19 -10.61 -6.23 -7.36
CA ALA A 19 -11.26 -6.55 -8.62
C ALA A 19 -12.68 -7.04 -8.36
N THR A 20 -13.65 -6.14 -8.45
CA THR A 20 -15.00 -6.55 -8.81
C THR A 20 -15.22 -6.19 -10.28
N LYS A 21 -15.56 -7.21 -11.08
CA LYS A 21 -15.78 -7.24 -12.53
C LYS A 21 -14.54 -7.46 -13.41
N ALA A 22 -14.69 -8.48 -14.26
CA ALA A 22 -13.86 -8.85 -15.39
C ALA A 22 -13.70 -7.77 -16.49
N ASP A 23 -14.12 -6.52 -16.23
CA ASP A 23 -14.10 -5.38 -17.15
C ASP A 23 -13.37 -4.15 -16.55
N ALA A 24 -12.66 -4.30 -15.43
CA ALA A 24 -11.82 -3.23 -14.90
C ALA A 24 -10.65 -3.00 -15.88
N LEU A 25 -10.85 -1.99 -16.73
CA LEU A 25 -10.02 -1.57 -17.84
C LEU A 25 -8.54 -1.47 -17.47
N TYR A 26 -7.71 -1.61 -18.50
CA TYR A 26 -6.25 -1.43 -18.60
C TYR A 26 -5.67 -0.11 -18.04
N ASP A 27 -6.46 0.67 -17.31
CA ASP A 27 -6.23 2.03 -16.82
C ASP A 27 -6.64 2.17 -15.33
N SER A 28 -6.88 1.06 -14.62
CA SER A 28 -7.41 1.10 -13.25
C SER A 28 -6.38 1.64 -12.27
N ASP A 29 -6.74 2.73 -11.59
CA ASP A 29 -6.06 3.26 -10.41
C ASP A 29 -5.82 2.13 -9.40
N ILE A 30 -4.55 1.79 -9.16
CA ILE A 30 -4.16 0.72 -8.24
C ILE A 30 -4.09 1.28 -6.83
N ASP A 31 -5.00 0.90 -5.93
CA ASP A 31 -4.92 1.27 -4.52
C ASP A 31 -4.04 0.29 -3.73
N LEU A 32 -3.05 0.80 -2.98
CA LEU A 32 -2.03 0.01 -2.30
C LEU A 32 -1.96 0.34 -0.81
N ALA A 33 -1.95 -0.70 0.03
CA ALA A 33 -1.67 -0.58 1.45
C ALA A 33 -0.19 -0.89 1.72
N VAL A 34 0.59 0.12 2.11
CA VAL A 34 2.00 -0.05 2.48
C VAL A 34 2.09 -0.12 3.99
N ILE A 35 2.60 -1.24 4.52
CA ILE A 35 2.62 -1.50 5.97
C ILE A 35 4.05 -1.45 6.48
N SER A 36 4.38 -0.46 7.31
CA SER A 36 5.71 -0.33 7.92
C SER A 36 5.65 0.26 9.33
N PRO A 37 6.42 -0.25 10.31
CA PRO A 37 6.60 0.40 11.61
C PRO A 37 7.14 1.84 11.49
N ASP A 38 7.88 2.15 10.44
CA ASP A 38 8.49 3.47 10.20
C ASP A 38 7.46 4.59 10.04
N PHE A 39 6.19 4.25 9.79
CA PHE A 39 5.11 5.22 9.72
C PHE A 39 4.61 5.72 11.09
N CYS A 40 5.03 5.10 12.20
CA CYS A 40 4.56 5.44 13.54
C CYS A 40 4.78 6.91 13.90
N ASP A 41 5.94 7.46 13.52
CA ASP A 41 6.32 8.85 13.80
C ASP A 41 6.06 9.80 12.61
N MET A 42 5.37 9.33 11.58
CA MET A 42 5.11 10.10 10.35
C MET A 42 3.66 10.58 10.28
N PRO A 43 3.40 11.90 10.14
CA PRO A 43 2.05 12.40 9.87
C PRO A 43 1.46 11.82 8.58
N TRP A 44 0.16 11.53 8.57
CA TRP A 44 -0.54 10.88 7.44
C TRP A 44 -0.24 11.53 6.08
N VAL A 45 -0.31 12.87 6.00
CA VAL A 45 -0.05 13.61 4.76
C VAL A 45 1.38 13.39 4.25
N HIS A 46 2.36 13.33 5.16
CA HIS A 46 3.75 13.06 4.77
C HIS A 46 3.92 11.62 4.29
N ARG A 47 3.15 10.66 4.79
CA ARG A 47 3.16 9.27 4.29
C ARG A 47 2.69 9.23 2.83
N LEU A 48 1.64 9.95 2.49
CA LEU A 48 1.11 10.03 1.12
C LEU A 48 2.11 10.65 0.15
N GLU A 49 2.71 11.78 0.53
CA GLU A 49 3.76 12.45 -0.27
C GLU A 49 4.98 11.54 -0.43
N PHE A 50 5.43 10.93 0.65
CA PHE A 50 6.57 10.03 0.64
C PHE A 50 6.35 8.84 -0.30
N LEU A 51 5.16 8.21 -0.23
CA LEU A 51 4.82 7.07 -1.07
C LEU A 51 4.61 7.46 -2.53
N SER A 52 4.02 8.63 -2.82
CA SER A 52 3.85 9.10 -4.20
C SER A 52 5.19 9.39 -4.89
N ILE A 53 6.18 9.89 -4.15
CA ILE A 53 7.55 10.12 -4.65
C ILE A 53 8.30 8.81 -4.89
N LEU A 54 8.02 7.76 -4.11
CA LEU A 54 8.68 6.46 -4.26
C LEU A 54 8.11 5.59 -5.37
N TRP A 55 6.86 5.85 -5.76
CA TRP A 55 6.19 5.06 -6.76
C TRP A 55 6.71 5.40 -8.18
N ASP A 56 7.43 4.46 -8.80
CA ASP A 56 8.08 4.64 -10.12
C ASP A 56 7.80 3.46 -11.08
N TYR A 57 6.64 2.81 -10.94
CA TYR A 57 6.29 1.62 -11.73
C TYR A 57 5.57 1.93 -13.05
N GLY A 58 5.48 3.21 -13.46
CA GLY A 58 4.88 3.62 -14.73
C GLY A 58 3.37 3.35 -14.84
N LEU A 59 2.71 3.06 -13.72
CA LEU A 59 1.27 2.82 -13.61
C LEU A 59 0.67 3.82 -12.60
N PRO A 60 -0.55 4.32 -12.81
CA PRO A 60 -1.23 5.13 -11.80
C PRO A 60 -1.54 4.27 -10.56
N ALA A 61 -1.10 4.71 -9.38
CA ALA A 61 -1.41 4.04 -8.12
C ALA A 61 -1.58 5.05 -6.98
N GLU A 62 -2.56 4.79 -6.11
CA GLU A 62 -2.71 5.48 -4.83
C GLU A 62 -2.11 4.62 -3.73
N CYS A 63 -1.13 5.14 -3.01
CA CYS A 63 -0.44 4.42 -1.94
C CYS A 63 -0.79 4.99 -0.58
N PHE A 64 -1.27 4.13 0.32
CA PHE A 64 -1.66 4.46 1.69
C PHE A 64 -0.75 3.79 2.71
N GLY A 65 -0.08 4.58 3.56
CA GLY A 65 0.90 4.10 4.54
C GLY A 65 0.30 3.86 5.94
N TYR A 66 0.44 2.64 6.46
CA TYR A 66 -0.06 2.22 7.77
C TYR A 66 1.04 1.59 8.64
N THR A 67 0.99 1.81 9.94
CA THR A 67 1.72 0.94 10.87
C THR A 67 1.03 -0.43 10.96
N PRO A 68 1.75 -1.50 11.37
CA PRO A 68 1.13 -2.80 11.58
C PRO A 68 -0.09 -2.75 12.51
N ASP A 69 -0.01 -1.97 13.59
CA ASP A 69 -1.10 -1.85 14.55
C ASP A 69 -2.29 -1.06 13.99
N GLU A 70 -2.03 0.03 13.24
CA GLU A 70 -3.10 0.76 12.54
C GLU A 70 -3.82 -0.14 11.54
N PHE A 71 -3.07 -0.95 10.80
CA PHE A 71 -3.61 -1.85 9.81
C PHE A 71 -4.48 -2.95 10.44
N GLU A 72 -4.00 -3.62 11.49
CA GLU A 72 -4.73 -4.71 12.14
C GLU A 72 -6.00 -4.21 12.85
N ARG A 73 -5.95 -3.04 13.49
CA ARG A 73 -7.14 -2.45 14.16
C ARG A 73 -8.31 -2.21 13.21
N ARG A 74 -8.04 -2.05 11.91
CA ARG A 74 -9.02 -1.70 10.87
C ARG A 74 -9.54 -2.90 10.08
N LYS A 75 -9.16 -4.12 10.44
CA LYS A 75 -9.57 -5.37 9.78
C LYS A 75 -11.08 -5.58 9.64
N GLY A 76 -11.86 -5.07 10.60
CA GLY A 76 -13.32 -5.17 10.60
C GLY A 76 -14.05 -4.10 9.78
N GLU A 77 -13.33 -3.14 9.21
CA GLU A 77 -13.97 -2.02 8.51
C GLU A 77 -14.63 -2.45 7.18
N LEU A 78 -15.60 -1.65 6.74
CA LEU A 78 -16.21 -1.79 5.42
C LEU A 78 -15.42 -1.06 4.32
N GLY A 79 -14.46 -0.20 4.69
CA GLY A 79 -13.63 0.55 3.75
C GLY A 79 -12.36 -0.18 3.33
N PHE A 80 -11.51 0.53 2.59
CA PHE A 80 -10.28 0.02 1.95
C PHE A 80 -9.52 -0.99 2.82
N VAL A 81 -9.06 -0.61 4.02
CA VAL A 81 -8.25 -1.52 4.86
C VAL A 81 -8.97 -2.82 5.22
N GLY A 82 -10.28 -2.78 5.48
CA GLY A 82 -11.05 -3.99 5.74
C GLY A 82 -11.27 -4.86 4.50
N GLU A 83 -11.40 -4.26 3.31
CA GLU A 83 -11.47 -4.99 2.05
C GLU A 83 -10.13 -5.64 1.70
N VAL A 84 -9.04 -4.90 1.90
CA VAL A 84 -7.67 -5.38 1.81
C VAL A 84 -7.50 -6.61 2.71
N HIS A 85 -7.82 -6.53 4.01
CA HIS A 85 -7.78 -7.72 4.90
C HIS A 85 -8.61 -8.91 4.42
N ARG A 86 -9.73 -8.68 3.73
CA ARG A 86 -10.63 -9.75 3.24
C ARG A 86 -10.16 -10.37 1.93
N TRP A 87 -9.64 -9.58 1.00
CA TRP A 87 -9.62 -9.96 -0.42
C TRP A 87 -8.29 -9.84 -1.12
N GLY A 88 -7.43 -8.91 -0.72
CA GLY A 88 -6.24 -8.69 -1.53
C GLY A 88 -5.09 -9.62 -1.16
N VAL A 89 -3.99 -9.40 -1.84
CA VAL A 89 -2.94 -10.41 -1.99
C VAL A 89 -1.63 -9.81 -1.51
N PRO A 90 -0.87 -10.49 -0.63
CA PRO A 90 0.46 -10.03 -0.28
C PRO A 90 1.36 -10.09 -1.53
N VAL A 91 2.01 -8.97 -1.88
CA VAL A 91 2.97 -8.93 -2.98
C VAL A 91 4.31 -8.50 -2.42
N GLN A 92 5.23 -9.45 -2.40
CA GLN A 92 6.63 -9.16 -2.11
C GLN A 92 7.23 -8.47 -3.34
N LEU A 93 7.64 -7.21 -3.21
CA LEU A 93 8.50 -6.63 -4.24
C LEU A 93 9.87 -7.31 -4.17
N PRO A 94 10.46 -7.66 -5.33
CA PRO A 94 11.85 -8.04 -5.37
C PRO A 94 12.68 -6.89 -4.81
N VAL A 95 13.60 -7.27 -3.94
CA VAL A 95 14.50 -6.42 -3.15
C VAL A 95 15.93 -6.67 -3.54
#